data_AF-A0A1Q6L4G8-F1
#
_entry.id   AF-A0A1Q6L4G8-F1
#
_cell.length_a   1.000
_cell.length_b   1.000
_cell.length_c   1.000
_cell.angle_alpha   90.00
_cell.angle_beta   90.00
_cell.angle_gamma   90.00
#
_symmetry.space_group_name_H-M   'P 1'
#
loop_
_entity.id
_entity.type
_entity.pdbx_description
1 polymer ?
#
loop_
_entity_poly.entity_id
_entity_poly.type
_entity_poly.pdbx_seq_one_letter_code
_entity_poly.pdbx_strand_id
1 'polypeptide(L)'
;MIGEKIIKIMSEINPIEKTELDEEKNYKYAKSEDIIAMVKPLLVKYKVIILPVKVLSYTPQGNKVFITMKYQFIDVESKEKDFIEVEIPGSGYDEKGRAVYGALTGAYRYAMQEVFAIPVVDEIKNDSNNTENNNEDENQEDDGGNDPNNEFIDDVEIQEIETEDLDKLFTAKKIA
;
A
#
# COMPACT_ATOMS: atom_id res chain seq x y z
N MET A 1 19.97 14.53 -10.32
CA MET A 1 18.57 14.36 -10.77
C MET A 1 17.90 13.30 -9.91
N ILE A 2 16.58 13.37 -9.74
CA ILE A 2 15.82 12.43 -8.90
C ILE A 2 16.02 10.98 -9.34
N GLY A 3 16.06 10.71 -10.66
CA GLY A 3 16.32 9.37 -11.19
C GLY A 3 17.65 8.77 -10.74
N GLU A 4 18.73 9.57 -10.72
CA GLU A 4 20.05 9.10 -10.24
C GLU A 4 20.04 8.77 -8.74
N LYS A 5 19.26 9.52 -7.96
CA LYS A 5 19.11 9.29 -6.53
C LYS A 5 18.29 8.03 -6.26
N ILE A 6 17.24 7.79 -7.04
CA ILE A 6 16.46 6.54 -6.99
C ILE A 6 17.37 5.35 -7.28
N ILE A 7 18.19 5.38 -8.34
CA ILE A 7 19.15 4.30 -8.65
C ILE A 7 20.11 4.03 -7.47
N LYS A 8 20.62 5.10 -6.84
CA LYS A 8 21.49 4.95 -5.67
C LYS A 8 20.77 4.32 -4.47
N ILE A 9 19.52 4.71 -4.21
CA ILE A 9 18.69 4.09 -3.17
C ILE A 9 18.50 2.60 -3.49
N MET A 10 18.07 2.27 -4.71
CA MET A 10 17.86 0.89 -5.16
C MET A 10 19.12 0.01 -4.99
N SER A 11 20.31 0.57 -5.24
CA SER A 11 21.57 -0.16 -5.09
C SER A 11 21.93 -0.51 -3.64
N GLU A 12 21.30 0.13 -2.66
CA GLU A 12 21.54 -0.10 -1.22
C GLU A 12 20.31 -0.70 -0.50
N ILE A 13 19.23 -0.98 -1.22
CA ILE A 13 18.04 -1.64 -0.69
C ILE A 13 18.33 -3.11 -0.43
N ASN A 14 17.89 -3.59 0.74
CA ASN A 14 17.91 -5.01 1.08
C ASN A 14 16.54 -5.64 0.81
N PRO A 15 16.49 -6.94 0.47
CA PRO A 15 15.23 -7.68 0.42
C PRO A 15 14.48 -7.64 1.76
N ILE A 16 13.14 -7.69 1.70
CA ILE A 16 12.27 -7.77 2.87
C ILE A 16 11.52 -9.09 2.88
N GLU A 17 11.41 -9.70 4.05
CA GLU A 17 10.60 -10.90 4.27
C GLU A 17 9.14 -10.54 4.56
N LYS A 18 8.22 -11.40 4.13
CA LYS A 18 6.81 -11.27 4.47
C LYS A 18 6.56 -11.76 5.90
N THR A 19 6.29 -10.83 6.81
CA THR A 19 6.15 -11.12 8.25
C THR A 19 4.71 -11.00 8.75
N GLU A 20 3.84 -10.23 8.10
CA GLU A 20 2.44 -10.06 8.52
C GLU A 20 1.51 -10.96 7.72
N LEU A 21 0.56 -11.60 8.41
CA LEU A 21 -0.49 -12.41 7.83
C LEU A 21 -1.76 -11.56 7.67
N ASP A 22 -2.33 -11.53 6.47
CA ASP A 22 -3.70 -11.11 6.26
C ASP A 22 -4.61 -12.30 6.64
N GLU A 23 -5.26 -12.25 7.80
CA GLU A 23 -6.10 -13.35 8.32
C GLU A 23 -7.31 -13.63 7.43
N GLU A 24 -7.83 -12.65 6.70
CA GLU A 24 -8.97 -12.82 5.79
C GLU A 24 -8.56 -13.43 4.45
N LYS A 25 -7.35 -13.11 3.97
CA LYS A 25 -6.89 -13.49 2.63
C LYS A 25 -5.80 -14.57 2.63
N ASN A 26 -5.43 -15.07 3.82
CA ASN A 26 -4.42 -16.10 4.06
C ASN A 26 -3.11 -15.87 3.28
N TYR A 27 -2.69 -14.61 3.14
CA TYR A 27 -1.48 -14.23 2.41
C TYR A 27 -0.61 -13.34 3.28
N LYS A 28 0.71 -13.56 3.21
CA LYS A 28 1.66 -12.75 3.96
C LYS A 28 2.13 -11.53 3.16
N TYR A 29 2.35 -10.41 3.84
CA TYR A 29 2.90 -9.20 3.22
C TYR A 29 4.08 -8.63 4.02
N ALA A 30 4.91 -7.84 3.32
CA ALA A 30 5.99 -7.09 3.93
C ALA A 30 5.43 -6.00 4.86
N LYS A 31 5.86 -6.04 6.12
CA LYS A 31 5.40 -5.09 7.13
C LYS A 31 5.77 -3.65 6.74
N SER A 32 4.81 -2.74 6.85
CA SER A 32 4.99 -1.34 6.47
C SER A 32 6.14 -0.67 7.25
N GLU A 33 6.26 -0.99 8.54
CA GLU A 33 7.29 -0.48 9.42
C GLU A 33 8.69 -0.91 8.99
N ASP A 34 8.85 -2.14 8.48
CA ASP A 34 10.14 -2.68 8.03
C ASP A 34 10.60 -1.97 6.75
N ILE A 35 9.66 -1.73 5.82
CA ILE A 35 9.91 -0.93 4.61
C ILE A 35 10.35 0.49 5.01
N ILE A 36 9.61 1.14 5.92
CA ILE A 36 9.92 2.50 6.35
C ILE A 36 11.28 2.55 7.05
N ALA A 37 11.57 1.61 7.95
CA ALA A 37 12.81 1.55 8.70
C ALA A 37 14.03 1.39 7.79
N MET A 38 13.89 0.62 6.71
CA MET A 38 14.94 0.43 5.70
C MET A 38 15.09 1.64 4.76
N VAL A 39 13.98 2.17 4.24
CA VAL A 39 13.99 3.21 3.21
C VAL A 39 14.34 4.58 3.79
N LYS A 40 13.86 4.91 5.00
CA LYS A 40 14.09 6.21 5.65
C LYS A 40 15.56 6.64 5.72
N PRO A 41 16.52 5.84 6.20
CA PRO A 41 17.92 6.25 6.23
C PRO A 41 18.49 6.51 4.82
N LEU A 42 18.05 5.77 3.80
CA LEU A 42 18.47 5.97 2.41
C LEU A 42 17.92 7.27 1.83
N LEU A 43 16.64 7.58 2.09
CA LEU A 43 16.04 8.87 1.72
C LEU A 43 16.82 10.05 2.31
N VAL A 44 17.19 9.97 3.60
CA VAL A 44 17.98 11.01 4.28
C VAL A 44 19.40 11.12 3.72
N LYS A 45 20.03 9.98 3.44
CA LYS A 45 21.38 9.90 2.84
C LYS A 45 21.43 10.54 1.47
N TYR A 46 20.46 10.23 0.61
CA TYR A 46 20.40 10.71 -0.78
C TYR A 46 19.59 11.98 -0.96
N LYS A 47 19.09 12.58 0.13
CA LYS A 47 18.36 13.86 0.10
C LYS A 47 17.14 13.78 -0.82
N VAL A 48 16.33 12.75 -0.60
CA VAL A 48 15.04 12.53 -1.26
C VAL A 48 13.94 12.62 -0.20
N ILE A 49 12.86 13.33 -0.50
CA ILE A 49 11.65 13.33 0.31
C ILE A 49 10.49 12.73 -0.47
N ILE A 50 9.57 12.07 0.24
CA ILE A 50 8.31 11.58 -0.30
C ILE A 50 7.21 12.46 0.27
N LEU A 51 6.48 13.17 -0.57
CA LEU A 51 5.37 14.03 -0.15
C LEU A 51 4.04 13.48 -0.66
N PRO A 52 3.04 13.29 0.23
CA PRO A 52 1.65 13.13 -0.22
C PRO A 52 1.19 14.43 -0.88
N VAL A 53 0.61 14.34 -2.07
CA VAL A 53 0.13 15.51 -2.82
C VAL A 53 -1.39 15.62 -2.74
N LYS A 54 -2.09 14.53 -3.07
CA LYS A 54 -3.54 14.54 -3.22
C LYS A 54 -4.12 13.12 -3.18
N VAL A 55 -5.29 12.97 -2.56
CA VAL A 55 -6.15 11.80 -2.75
C VAL A 55 -6.93 11.99 -4.07
N LEU A 56 -6.64 11.18 -5.08
CA LEU A 56 -7.25 11.28 -6.41
C LEU A 56 -8.62 10.61 -6.49
N SER A 57 -8.82 9.56 -5.70
CA SER A 57 -10.11 8.89 -5.56
C SER A 57 -10.29 8.40 -4.14
N TYR A 58 -11.54 8.39 -3.69
CA TYR A 58 -11.97 7.91 -2.39
C TYR A 58 -13.32 7.21 -2.56
N THR A 59 -13.36 5.92 -2.24
CA THR A 59 -14.55 5.08 -2.37
C THR A 59 -14.76 4.31 -1.07
N PRO A 60 -15.69 4.72 -0.20
CA PRO A 60 -16.09 3.95 0.97
C PRO A 60 -17.08 2.84 0.56
N GLN A 61 -16.95 1.67 1.18
CA GLN A 61 -17.84 0.52 1.01
C GLN A 61 -17.99 -0.23 2.34
N GLY A 62 -18.97 0.19 3.14
CA GLY A 62 -19.15 -0.32 4.50
C GLY A 62 -17.89 -0.11 5.34
N ASN A 63 -17.33 -1.20 5.88
CA ASN A 63 -16.10 -1.17 6.68
C ASN A 63 -14.81 -1.13 5.84
N LYS A 64 -14.91 -1.06 4.50
CA LYS A 64 -13.78 -0.96 3.56
C LYS A 64 -13.68 0.44 2.98
N VAL A 65 -12.45 0.90 2.73
CA VAL A 65 -12.16 2.13 2.01
C VAL A 65 -11.11 1.83 0.95
N PHE A 66 -11.35 2.33 -0.27
CA PHE A 66 -10.38 2.36 -1.36
C PHE A 66 -9.98 3.80 -1.65
N ILE A 67 -8.69 4.04 -1.81
CA ILE A 67 -8.15 5.34 -2.21
C ILE A 67 -7.17 5.17 -3.37
N THR A 68 -6.98 6.22 -4.16
CA THR A 68 -5.78 6.40 -4.97
C THR A 68 -5.04 7.62 -4.48
N MET A 69 -3.78 7.45 -4.05
CA MET A 69 -2.99 8.52 -3.47
C MET A 69 -1.87 8.93 -4.42
N LYS A 70 -1.75 10.23 -4.70
CA LYS A 70 -0.62 10.79 -5.44
C LYS A 70 0.51 11.14 -4.48
N TYR A 71 1.71 10.63 -4.77
CA TYR A 71 2.95 10.98 -4.08
C TYR A 71 3.96 11.63 -5.02
N GLN A 72 4.77 12.52 -4.48
CA GLN A 72 5.95 13.09 -5.14
C GLN A 72 7.23 12.64 -4.45
N PHE A 73 8.19 12.17 -5.24
CA PHE A 73 9.56 11.91 -4.79
C PHE A 73 10.44 13.06 -5.27
N ILE A 74 10.99 13.84 -4.35
CA ILE A 74 11.61 15.14 -4.66
C ILE A 74 13.08 15.12 -4.27
N ASP A 75 13.94 15.52 -5.20
CA ASP A 75 15.34 15.83 -4.94
C ASP A 75 15.44 17.21 -4.27
N VAL A 76 15.75 17.24 -2.96
CA VAL A 76 15.82 18.50 -2.21
C VAL A 76 17.07 19.33 -2.51
N GLU A 77 18.05 18.77 -3.22
CA GLU A 77 19.27 19.47 -3.64
C GLU A 77 19.12 20.07 -5.05
N SER A 78 18.09 19.68 -5.80
CA SER A 78 17.80 20.22 -7.12
C SER A 78 17.32 21.68 -7.01
N LYS A 79 18.00 22.58 -7.72
CA LYS A 79 17.59 23.99 -7.82
C LYS A 79 16.24 24.16 -8.51
N GLU A 80 15.88 23.22 -9.37
CA GLU A 80 14.62 23.20 -10.11
C GLU A 80 13.53 22.36 -9.39
N LYS A 81 13.84 21.84 -8.19
CA LYS A 81 12.97 20.92 -7.45
C LYS A 81 12.60 19.69 -8.28
N ASP A 82 13.58 19.06 -8.91
CA ASP A 82 13.39 17.86 -9.72
C ASP A 82 12.64 16.76 -8.93
N PHE A 83 11.56 16.21 -9.51
CA PHE A 83 10.68 15.24 -8.86
C PHE A 83 10.07 14.24 -9.85
N ILE A 84 9.59 13.11 -9.32
CA ILE A 84 8.66 12.22 -10.01
C ILE A 84 7.33 12.14 -9.25
N GLU A 85 6.25 11.88 -9.97
CA GLU A 85 4.93 11.62 -9.40
C GLU A 85 4.54 10.16 -9.61
N VAL A 86 3.91 9.56 -8.60
CA VAL A 86 3.30 8.24 -8.68
C VAL A 86 1.90 8.27 -8.08
N GLU A 87 1.00 7.49 -8.66
CA GLU A 87 -0.38 7.35 -8.21
C GLU A 87 -0.56 5.91 -7.73
N ILE A 88 -0.84 5.74 -6.45
CA ILE A 88 -0.78 4.44 -5.79
C ILE A 88 -2.14 4.10 -5.19
N PRO A 89 -2.74 2.96 -5.56
CA PRO A 89 -3.95 2.50 -4.93
C PRO A 89 -3.66 2.02 -3.50
N GLY A 90 -4.59 2.29 -2.59
CA GLY A 90 -4.58 1.82 -1.22
C GLY A 90 -5.95 1.30 -0.84
N SER A 91 -5.99 0.26 -0.01
CA SER A 91 -7.23 -0.27 0.56
C SER A 91 -7.06 -0.48 2.05
N GLY A 92 -8.10 -0.24 2.83
CA GLY A 92 -8.14 -0.60 4.24
C GLY A 92 -9.50 -1.13 4.64
N TYR A 93 -9.49 -2.00 5.64
CA TYR A 93 -10.66 -2.57 6.28
C TYR A 93 -10.50 -2.43 7.79
N ASP A 94 -11.50 -1.89 8.47
CA ASP A 94 -11.54 -1.88 9.93
C ASP A 94 -12.96 -1.58 10.39
N GLU A 95 -13.56 -2.50 11.15
CA GLU A 95 -14.91 -2.36 11.71
C GLU A 95 -15.03 -1.25 12.77
N LYS A 96 -13.90 -0.73 13.25
CA LYS A 96 -13.81 0.32 14.28
C LYS A 96 -13.47 1.68 13.70
N GLY A 97 -13.60 1.85 12.37
CA GLY A 97 -13.45 3.13 11.68
C GLY A 97 -12.01 3.53 11.31
N ARG A 98 -11.04 2.60 11.35
CA ARG A 98 -9.64 2.86 10.94
C ARG A 98 -9.32 2.44 9.51
N ALA A 99 -10.34 2.21 8.68
CA ALA A 99 -10.17 1.76 7.30
C ALA A 99 -9.34 2.75 6.46
N VAL A 100 -9.56 4.06 6.64
CA VAL A 100 -8.77 5.11 5.97
C VAL A 100 -7.29 5.06 6.35
N TYR A 101 -6.98 4.80 7.63
CA TYR A 101 -5.60 4.64 8.10
C TYR A 101 -4.91 3.47 7.41
N GLY A 102 -5.60 2.32 7.29
CA GLY A 102 -5.10 1.16 6.57
C GLY A 102 -4.82 1.48 5.09
N ALA A 103 -5.77 2.15 4.42
CA ALA A 103 -5.64 2.53 3.02
C ALA A 103 -4.44 3.47 2.77
N LEU A 104 -4.27 4.51 3.61
CA LEU A 104 -3.15 5.45 3.52
C LEU A 104 -1.81 4.78 3.83
N THR A 105 -1.77 3.90 4.83
CA THR A 105 -0.56 3.15 5.19
C THR A 105 -0.14 2.22 4.05
N GLY A 106 -1.10 1.49 3.46
CA GLY A 106 -0.87 0.62 2.31
C GLY A 106 -0.38 1.40 1.09
N ALA A 107 -1.01 2.52 0.77
CA ALA A 107 -0.60 3.36 -0.36
C ALA A 107 0.83 3.92 -0.18
N TYR A 108 1.17 4.40 1.02
CA TYR A 108 2.51 4.91 1.30
C TYR A 108 3.58 3.83 1.20
N ARG A 109 3.29 2.62 1.74
CA ARG A 109 4.15 1.45 1.61
C ARG A 109 4.39 1.10 0.15
N TYR A 110 3.32 0.97 -0.64
CA TYR A 110 3.42 0.58 -2.04
C TYR A 110 4.14 1.64 -2.90
N ALA A 111 3.99 2.92 -2.58
CA ALA A 111 4.77 3.97 -3.23
C ALA A 111 6.28 3.71 -3.11
N MET A 112 6.76 3.35 -1.91
CA MET A 112 8.19 3.02 -1.69
C MET A 112 8.58 1.71 -2.36
N GLN A 113 7.74 0.68 -2.27
CA GLN A 113 8.04 -0.64 -2.82
C GLN A 113 8.17 -0.61 -4.35
N GLU A 114 7.25 0.04 -5.03
CA GLU A 114 7.23 0.14 -6.50
C GLU A 114 8.37 1.05 -7.00
N VAL A 115 8.54 2.23 -6.41
CA VAL A 115 9.56 3.21 -6.87
C VAL A 115 10.98 2.70 -6.65
N PHE A 116 11.24 1.99 -5.55
CA PHE A 116 12.57 1.47 -5.25
C PHE A 116 12.75 -0.01 -5.62
N ALA A 117 11.78 -0.62 -6.29
CA ALA A 117 11.77 -2.03 -6.66
C ALA A 117 12.22 -2.96 -5.51
N ILE A 118 11.63 -2.76 -4.32
CA ILE A 118 12.03 -3.50 -3.11
C ILE A 118 11.74 -4.99 -3.31
N PRO A 119 12.76 -5.87 -3.28
CA PRO A 119 12.54 -7.30 -3.40
C PRO A 119 11.79 -7.81 -2.17
N VAL A 120 10.65 -8.46 -2.38
CA VAL A 120 9.92 -9.16 -1.31
C VAL A 120 10.20 -10.64 -1.43
N VAL A 121 10.89 -11.19 -0.44
CA VAL A 121 11.14 -12.62 -0.34
C VAL A 121 9.91 -13.27 0.26
N ASP A 122 9.29 -14.15 -0.51
CA ASP A 122 8.27 -15.06 0.01
C ASP A 122 8.98 -16.28 0.57
N GLU A 123 8.69 -16.63 1.81
CA GLU A 123 8.96 -17.99 2.25
C GLU A 123 7.98 -18.89 1.49
N ILE A 124 8.37 -19.36 0.30
CA ILE A 124 7.79 -20.58 -0.24
C ILE A 124 8.11 -21.64 0.80
N LYS A 125 7.13 -21.96 1.65
CA LYS A 125 7.13 -23.25 2.32
C LYS A 125 7.07 -24.27 1.19
N ASN A 126 8.24 -24.78 0.81
CA ASN A 126 8.29 -26.03 0.07
C ASN A 126 7.61 -27.04 0.99
N ASP A 127 6.34 -27.34 0.75
CA ASP A 127 5.67 -28.53 1.28
C ASP A 127 6.38 -29.74 0.70
N SER A 128 7.56 -30.02 1.26
CA SER A 128 8.36 -31.21 1.00
C SER A 128 7.83 -32.34 1.86
N ASN A 129 6.51 -32.55 1.86
CA ASN A 129 5.83 -33.64 2.57
C ASN A 129 4.48 -33.93 1.89
N ASN A 130 4.50 -34.40 0.65
CA ASN A 130 3.54 -35.41 0.19
C ASN A 130 3.98 -35.98 -1.17
N THR A 131 5.04 -36.78 -1.12
CA THR A 131 5.21 -37.84 -2.12
C THR A 131 4.41 -39.03 -1.62
N GLU A 132 3.18 -39.19 -2.11
CA GLU A 132 2.56 -40.49 -2.44
C GLU A 132 1.12 -40.27 -2.93
N ASN A 133 1.00 -40.25 -4.27
CA ASN A 133 -0.08 -40.74 -5.13
C ASN A 133 -1.49 -40.93 -4.51
N ASN A 134 -2.49 -40.26 -5.09
CA ASN A 134 -3.50 -40.93 -5.93
C ASN A 134 -4.31 -39.91 -6.76
N ASN A 135 -4.73 -40.38 -7.93
CA ASN A 135 -5.24 -39.66 -9.09
C ASN A 135 -6.66 -39.07 -8.93
N GLU A 136 -7.02 -38.26 -9.93
CA GLU A 136 -8.38 -37.86 -10.36
C GLU A 136 -9.02 -36.78 -9.44
N ASP A 137 -9.46 -35.59 -9.90
CA ASP A 137 -10.07 -35.21 -11.16
C ASP A 137 -9.83 -33.73 -11.51
N GLU A 138 -9.82 -33.43 -12.81
CA GLU A 138 -9.99 -32.08 -13.35
C GLU A 138 -11.41 -31.58 -13.04
N ASN A 139 -11.54 -30.43 -12.38
CA ASN A 139 -12.61 -29.47 -12.64
C ASN A 139 -12.24 -28.09 -12.12
N GLN A 140 -12.14 -27.14 -13.05
CA GLN A 140 -12.24 -25.72 -12.78
C GLN A 140 -13.70 -25.42 -12.48
N GLU A 141 -14.01 -25.05 -11.24
CA GLU A 141 -15.26 -24.37 -10.91
C GLU A 141 -14.94 -23.01 -10.29
N ASP A 142 -15.21 -22.00 -11.11
CA ASP A 142 -15.58 -20.65 -10.72
C ASP A 142 -16.81 -20.75 -9.81
N ASP A 143 -16.69 -20.34 -8.54
CA ASP A 143 -17.85 -20.31 -7.65
C ASP A 143 -17.93 -18.99 -6.88
N GLY A 144 -18.77 -18.12 -7.42
CA GLY A 144 -19.43 -17.06 -6.66
C GLY A 144 -20.47 -17.69 -5.73
N GLY A 145 -20.08 -17.89 -4.47
CA GLY A 145 -20.97 -18.32 -3.39
C GLY A 145 -21.50 -17.16 -2.56
N ASN A 146 -22.80 -16.88 -2.67
CA ASN A 146 -23.59 -16.03 -1.77
C ASN A 146 -23.58 -16.59 -0.33
N ASP A 147 -23.16 -15.80 0.65
CA ASP A 147 -23.39 -16.09 2.07
C ASP A 147 -24.81 -15.62 2.48
N PRO A 148 -25.71 -16.51 2.95
CA PRO A 148 -27.08 -16.16 3.32
C PRO A 148 -27.24 -15.38 4.64
N ASN A 149 -26.17 -15.09 5.38
CA ASN A 149 -26.27 -14.54 6.75
C ASN A 149 -25.75 -13.11 6.93
N ASN A 150 -25.66 -12.31 5.87
CA ASN A 150 -25.38 -10.89 6.04
C ASN A 150 -26.68 -10.15 6.42
N GLU A 151 -27.05 -10.18 7.70
CA GLU A 151 -28.03 -9.24 8.24
C GLU A 151 -27.44 -7.83 8.10
N PHE A 152 -27.99 -7.08 7.14
CA PHE A 152 -27.70 -5.68 6.92
C PHE A 152 -27.97 -4.92 8.23
N ILE A 153 -26.90 -4.44 8.87
CA ILE A 153 -27.01 -3.42 9.90
C ILE A 153 -27.29 -2.12 9.18
N ASP A 154 -28.57 -1.81 9.02
CA ASP A 154 -29.04 -0.48 8.65
C ASP A 154 -28.77 0.48 9.81
N ASP A 155 -28.33 1.68 9.44
CA ASP A 155 -28.15 2.87 10.29
C ASP A 155 -26.87 2.92 11.17
N VAL A 156 -25.72 2.98 10.51
CA VAL A 156 -24.63 3.85 11.00
C VAL A 156 -24.73 5.16 10.22
N GLU A 157 -24.91 6.27 10.94
CA GLU A 157 -24.87 7.62 10.38
C GLU A 157 -23.44 7.88 9.84
N ILE A 158 -23.19 7.48 8.59
CA ILE A 158 -21.94 7.75 7.90
C ILE A 158 -21.89 9.26 7.69
N GLN A 159 -20.95 9.93 8.36
CA GLN A 159 -20.61 11.30 7.98
C GLN A 159 -20.15 11.25 6.52
N GLU A 160 -20.93 11.83 5.62
CA GLU A 160 -20.53 12.06 4.23
C GLU A 160 -19.33 13.02 4.25
N ILE A 161 -18.13 12.46 4.28
CA ILE A 161 -16.92 13.21 4.05
C ILE A 161 -16.82 13.38 2.54
N GLU A 162 -17.14 14.59 2.06
CA GLU A 162 -16.99 14.93 0.65
C GLU A 162 -15.50 14.87 0.25
N THR A 163 -15.25 14.45 -0.99
CA THR A 163 -13.89 14.37 -1.55
C THR A 163 -13.14 15.71 -1.45
N GLU A 164 -13.87 16.82 -1.50
CA GLU A 164 -13.38 18.18 -1.37
C GLU A 164 -12.83 18.49 0.03
N ASP A 165 -13.27 17.79 1.06
CA ASP A 165 -12.74 17.90 2.42
C ASP A 165 -11.45 17.07 2.61
N LEU A 166 -11.32 15.94 1.91
CA LEU A 166 -10.07 15.16 1.87
C LEU A 166 -8.98 15.87 1.06
N ASP A 167 -9.36 16.59 0.01
CA ASP A 167 -8.45 17.40 -0.80
C ASP A 167 -7.73 18.46 0.03
N LYS A 168 -8.40 19.01 1.06
CA LYS A 168 -7.82 19.98 2.01
C LYS A 168 -6.82 19.35 2.98
N LEU A 169 -6.88 18.04 3.21
CA LEU A 169 -6.06 17.36 4.22
C LEU A 169 -4.59 17.23 3.79
N PHE A 170 -4.33 17.13 2.48
CA PHE A 170 -2.99 16.88 1.94
C PHE A 170 -2.50 17.95 0.96
N THR A 171 -3.25 19.03 0.72
CA THR A 171 -2.76 20.11 -0.15
C THR A 171 -1.56 20.82 0.50
N ALA A 172 -0.36 20.58 -0.03
CA ALA A 172 0.83 21.34 0.33
C ALA A 172 0.75 22.76 -0.26
N LYS A 173 0.28 23.74 0.53
CA LYS A 173 0.41 25.16 0.18
C LYS A 173 1.76 25.70 0.64
N LYS A 174 2.39 26.53 -0.19
CA LYS A 174 3.57 27.30 0.22
C LYS A 174 3.17 28.24 1.36
N ILE A 175 3.66 27.99 2.57
CA ILE A 175 3.53 28.94 3.68
C ILE A 175 4.47 30.11 3.36
N ALA A 176 3.89 31.31 3.27
CA ALA A 176 4.60 32.55 2.94
C ALA A 176 5.55 32.97 4.07
#